data_AF-A0A9W8X506-F1
#
_entry.id   AF-A0A9W8X506-F1
#
_cell.length_a   1.000
_cell.length_b   1.000
_cell.length_c   1.000
_cell.angle_alpha   90.00
_cell.angle_beta   90.00
_cell.angle_gamma   90.00
#
_symmetry.space_group_name_H-M   'P 1'
#
loop_
_entity.id
_entity.type
_entity.pdbx_description
1 polymer ?
#
loop_
_entity_poly.entity_id
_entity_poly.type
_entity_poly.pdbx_seq_one_letter_code
_entity_poly.pdbx_strand_id
1 'polypeptide(L)'
;MLVTIPYDSIRYYVTKHAHVLSEVTEPRLVALDVCRPDNILIDEHTKQVTGLVGFSNVIWGDLLLSGGITSGSGAFFEGFGECPMRTGGVKIRMLMYTVYRSIITIVAHHYRPNTTIDELEVRHALVGALNELARM
;
A
#
# COMPACT_ATOMS: atom_id res chain seq x y z
N MET A 1 6.42 21.35 -14.05
CA MET A 1 5.55 21.52 -12.88
C MET A 1 5.99 20.50 -11.84
N LEU A 2 6.20 20.89 -10.57
CA LEU A 2 6.75 19.99 -9.54
C LEU A 2 5.60 19.35 -8.75
N VAL A 3 5.69 18.05 -8.46
CA VAL A 3 4.76 17.39 -7.54
C VAL A 3 5.09 17.81 -6.11
N THR A 4 4.18 18.54 -5.45
CA THR A 4 4.39 19.04 -4.08
C THR A 4 4.17 17.93 -3.05
N ILE A 5 5.26 17.35 -2.54
CA ILE A 5 5.29 16.39 -1.42
C ILE A 5 6.49 16.70 -0.50
N PRO A 6 6.45 16.30 0.79
CA PRO A 6 7.52 16.60 1.75
C PRO A 6 8.75 15.69 1.56
N TYR A 7 9.49 15.90 0.47
CA TYR A 7 10.58 15.02 0.04
C TYR A 7 11.64 14.78 1.11
N ASP A 8 12.05 15.82 1.84
CA ASP A 8 13.13 15.69 2.84
C ASP A 8 12.68 14.84 4.02
N SER A 9 11.46 15.05 4.53
CA SER A 9 10.87 14.22 5.57
C SER A 9 10.73 12.76 5.11
N ILE A 10 10.26 12.54 3.88
CA ILE A 10 10.13 11.20 3.31
C ILE A 10 11.49 10.51 3.30
N ARG A 11 12.51 11.14 2.69
CA ARG A 11 13.86 10.56 2.60
C ARG A 11 14.44 10.28 3.97
N TYR A 12 14.32 11.22 4.90
CA TYR A 12 14.85 11.09 6.24
C TYR A 12 14.23 9.93 7.01
N TYR A 13 12.89 9.89 7.14
CA TYR A 13 12.22 8.88 7.96
C TYR A 13 12.24 7.49 7.32
N VAL A 14 12.16 7.38 6.00
CA VAL A 14 12.32 6.10 5.30
C VAL A 14 13.75 5.56 5.48
N THR A 15 14.78 6.41 5.35
CA THR A 15 16.17 5.98 5.51
C THR A 15 16.48 5.59 6.96
N LYS A 16 16.01 6.37 7.95
CA LYS A 16 16.16 6.08 9.39
C LYS A 16 15.73 4.66 9.72
N HIS A 17 14.61 4.23 9.14
CA HIS A 17 13.98 2.94 9.42
C HIS A 17 14.32 1.83 8.40
N ALA A 18 15.14 2.12 7.38
CA ALA A 18 15.39 1.18 6.28
C ALA A 18 15.94 -0.19 6.73
N HIS A 19 16.60 -0.26 7.89
CA HIS A 19 17.13 -1.51 8.45
C HIS A 19 16.04 -2.58 8.64
N VAL A 20 14.79 -2.21 8.95
CA VAL A 20 13.67 -3.18 9.15
C VAL A 20 13.25 -3.90 7.87
N LEU A 21 13.67 -3.41 6.70
CA LEU A 21 13.44 -4.08 5.42
C LEU A 21 14.27 -5.37 5.31
N SER A 22 15.39 -5.47 6.04
CA SER A 22 16.24 -6.67 6.07
C SER A 22 15.59 -7.86 6.78
N GLU A 23 14.52 -7.63 7.55
CA GLU A 23 13.73 -8.69 8.18
C GLU A 23 12.95 -9.52 7.15
N VAL A 24 12.76 -9.00 5.93
CA VAL A 24 12.10 -9.72 4.84
C VAL A 24 13.11 -10.65 4.20
N THR A 25 13.12 -11.90 4.68
CA THR A 25 14.09 -12.93 4.25
C THR A 25 13.56 -13.82 3.13
N GLU A 26 12.24 -13.86 2.93
CA GLU A 26 11.58 -14.67 1.90
C GLU A 26 10.77 -13.75 0.96
N PRO A 27 11.16 -13.62 -0.32
CA PRO A 27 10.37 -12.86 -1.28
C PRO A 27 9.10 -13.62 -1.66
N ARG A 28 7.96 -12.93 -1.67
CA ARG A 28 6.68 -13.47 -2.13
C ARG A 28 6.21 -12.73 -3.37
N LEU A 29 5.37 -13.37 -4.18
CA LEU A 29 4.76 -12.73 -5.34
C LEU A 29 3.72 -11.71 -4.85
N VAL A 30 3.99 -10.41 -5.05
CA VAL A 30 3.15 -9.29 -4.61
C VAL A 30 2.46 -8.68 -5.81
N ALA A 31 1.14 -8.84 -5.88
CA ALA A 31 0.30 -8.17 -6.86
C ALA A 31 -0.29 -6.89 -6.25
N LEU A 32 0.32 -5.74 -6.58
CA LEU A 32 0.04 -4.46 -5.91
C LEU A 32 -1.39 -3.97 -6.11
N ASP A 33 -1.90 -4.12 -7.33
CA ASP A 33 -3.19 -3.56 -7.73
C ASP A 33 -4.36 -4.56 -7.68
N VAL A 34 -4.10 -5.85 -7.45
CA VAL A 34 -5.15 -6.89 -7.48
C VAL A 34 -6.27 -6.64 -6.47
N CYS A 35 -5.96 -6.04 -5.31
CA CYS A 35 -6.95 -5.75 -4.28
C CYS A 35 -7.69 -4.41 -4.47
N ARG A 36 -7.47 -3.69 -5.59
CA ARG A 36 -8.24 -2.49 -5.90
C ARG A 36 -9.68 -2.88 -6.26
N PRO A 37 -10.71 -2.13 -5.81
CA PRO A 37 -12.10 -2.43 -6.16
C PRO A 37 -12.33 -2.57 -7.67
N ASP A 38 -11.68 -1.72 -8.47
CA ASP A 38 -11.78 -1.72 -9.95
C ASP A 38 -11.21 -3.00 -10.60
N ASN A 39 -10.43 -3.79 -9.86
CA ASN A 39 -9.74 -4.99 -10.34
C ASN A 39 -10.36 -6.30 -9.84
N ILE A 40 -11.50 -6.23 -9.15
CA ILE A 40 -12.21 -7.41 -8.65
C ILE A 40 -13.43 -7.65 -9.53
N LEU A 41 -13.47 -8.81 -10.19
CA LEU A 41 -14.61 -9.21 -11.00
C LEU A 41 -15.64 -9.89 -10.11
N ILE A 42 -16.88 -9.42 -10.19
CA ILE A 42 -18.01 -9.91 -9.40
C ILE A 42 -19.09 -10.36 -10.38
N ASP A 43 -19.64 -11.56 -10.17
CA ASP A 43 -20.83 -12.01 -10.87
C ASP A 43 -22.06 -11.23 -10.39
N GLU A 44 -22.77 -10.58 -11.32
CA GLU A 44 -23.85 -9.67 -10.96
C GLU A 44 -25.05 -10.36 -10.29
N HIS A 45 -25.28 -11.65 -10.56
CA HIS A 45 -26.42 -12.40 -10.03
C HIS A 45 -26.13 -13.00 -8.66
N THR A 46 -25.00 -13.69 -8.53
CA THR A 46 -24.57 -14.41 -7.33
C THR A 46 -23.84 -13.53 -6.32
N LYS A 47 -23.34 -12.36 -6.77
CA LYS A 47 -22.47 -11.45 -6.00
C LYS A 47 -21.16 -12.09 -5.52
N GLN A 48 -20.76 -13.18 -6.16
CA GLN A 48 -19.49 -13.86 -5.85
C GLN A 48 -18.34 -13.26 -6.65
N VAL A 49 -17.15 -13.29 -6.06
CA VAL A 49 -15.90 -12.94 -6.76
C VAL A 49 -15.61 -14.04 -7.79
N THR A 50 -15.52 -13.68 -9.06
CA THR A 50 -15.27 -14.62 -10.16
C THR A 50 -13.86 -14.54 -10.72
N GLY A 51 -13.15 -13.45 -10.46
CA GLY A 51 -11.81 -13.27 -10.98
C GLY A 51 -11.11 -12.04 -10.42
N LEU A 52 -9.80 -12.04 -10.60
CA LEU A 52 -8.92 -10.94 -10.23
C LEU A 52 -8.18 -10.48 -11.48
N VAL A 53 -8.03 -9.16 -11.64
CA VAL A 53 -7.22 -8.54 -12.69
C VAL A 53 -6.20 -7.59 -12.06
N GLY A 54 -5.43 -6.84 -12.88
CA GLY A 54 -4.44 -5.89 -12.35
C GLY A 54 -3.06 -6.51 -12.05
N PHE A 55 -2.68 -7.58 -12.76
CA PHE A 55 -1.38 -8.24 -12.61
C PHE A 55 -0.23 -7.56 -13.40
N SER A 56 -0.40 -6.34 -13.88
CA SER A 56 0.60 -5.65 -14.72
C SER A 56 1.80 -5.10 -13.94
N ASN A 57 1.71 -5.01 -12.60
CA ASN A 57 2.74 -4.47 -11.73
C ASN A 57 3.14 -5.43 -10.59
N VAL A 58 3.15 -6.72 -10.89
CA VAL A 58 3.54 -7.77 -9.95
C VAL A 58 5.06 -7.75 -9.74
N ILE A 59 5.48 -7.88 -8.48
CA ILE A 59 6.89 -7.97 -8.10
C ILE A 59 7.14 -9.11 -7.12
N TRP A 60 8.41 -9.47 -6.91
CA TRP A 60 8.84 -10.33 -5.81
C TRP A 60 9.32 -9.45 -4.64
N GLY A 61 8.71 -9.57 -3.46
CA GLY A 61 9.06 -8.71 -2.33
C GLY A 61 8.28 -9.02 -1.05
N ASP A 62 8.17 -8.02 -0.18
CA ASP A 62 7.40 -8.13 1.06
C ASP A 62 5.90 -8.12 0.74
N LEU A 63 5.20 -9.14 1.22
CA LEU A 63 3.76 -9.29 1.12
C LEU A 63 2.99 -8.07 1.68
N LEU A 64 3.50 -7.41 2.72
CA LEU A 64 2.89 -6.21 3.32
C LEU A 64 2.81 -5.00 2.37
N LEU A 65 3.56 -5.03 1.26
CA LEU A 65 3.51 -3.99 0.24
C LEU A 65 2.17 -4.00 -0.52
N SER A 66 1.46 -5.14 -0.55
CA SER A 66 0.12 -5.21 -1.14
C SER A 66 -0.87 -4.29 -0.43
N GLY A 67 -1.63 -3.52 -1.21
CA GLY A 67 -2.63 -2.59 -0.68
C GLY A 67 -3.71 -3.31 0.15
N GLY A 68 -4.14 -4.50 -0.30
CA GLY A 68 -5.19 -5.27 0.38
C GLY A 68 -4.81 -5.71 1.79
N ILE A 69 -3.53 -5.99 2.05
CA ILE A 69 -3.05 -6.44 3.37
C ILE A 69 -2.93 -5.27 4.34
N THR A 70 -2.68 -4.06 3.85
CA THR A 70 -2.58 -2.89 4.74
C THR A 70 -3.95 -2.44 5.25
N SER A 71 -4.98 -2.52 4.41
CA SER A 71 -6.34 -2.06 4.73
C SER A 71 -7.38 -3.18 4.79
N GLY A 72 -6.95 -4.44 4.91
CA GLY A 72 -7.84 -5.60 4.92
C GLY A 72 -8.87 -5.56 6.03
N SER A 73 -10.10 -6.00 5.72
CA SER A 73 -11.15 -6.23 6.72
C SER A 73 -10.93 -7.55 7.46
N GLY A 74 -11.67 -7.79 8.55
CA GLY A 74 -11.64 -9.09 9.23
C GLY A 74 -11.97 -10.26 8.29
N ALA A 75 -13.01 -10.10 7.46
CA ALA A 75 -13.39 -11.09 6.46
C ALA A 75 -12.31 -11.32 5.39
N PHE A 76 -11.59 -10.26 5.00
CA PHE A 76 -10.45 -10.41 4.09
C PHE A 76 -9.36 -11.28 4.71
N PHE A 77 -9.00 -11.04 5.96
CA PHE A 77 -7.96 -11.83 6.64
C PHE A 77 -8.39 -13.26 6.96
N GLU A 78 -9.67 -13.49 7.21
CA GLU A 78 -10.24 -14.84 7.33
C GLU A 78 -10.05 -15.63 6.03
N GLY A 79 -10.36 -15.02 4.87
CA GLY A 79 -10.13 -15.65 3.56
C GLY A 79 -8.64 -15.73 3.17
N PHE A 80 -7.82 -14.79 3.60
CA PHE A 80 -6.38 -14.77 3.33
C PHE A 80 -5.61 -15.81 4.16
N GLY A 81 -6.14 -16.19 5.33
CA GLY A 81 -5.56 -17.19 6.23
C GLY A 81 -4.53 -16.65 7.22
N GLU A 82 -4.15 -15.37 7.11
CA GLU A 82 -3.21 -14.73 8.03
C GLU A 82 -3.55 -13.24 8.21
N CYS A 83 -3.50 -12.74 9.45
CA CYS A 83 -3.57 -11.32 9.75
C CYS A 83 -2.23 -10.89 10.38
N PRO A 84 -1.42 -10.07 9.70
CA PRO A 84 -0.10 -9.70 10.22
C PRO A 84 -0.25 -8.87 11.50
N MET A 85 0.46 -9.27 12.55
CA MET A 85 0.51 -8.52 13.81
C MET A 85 1.20 -7.17 13.57
N ARG A 86 0.47 -6.07 13.80
CA ARG A 86 0.92 -4.71 13.51
C ARG A 86 1.84 -4.14 14.59
N THR A 87 2.93 -4.84 14.88
CA THR A 87 3.90 -4.48 15.94
C THR A 87 5.32 -4.47 15.39
N GLY A 88 6.25 -3.78 16.09
CA GLY A 88 7.68 -3.77 15.76
C GLY A 88 7.99 -3.41 14.30
N GLY A 89 8.89 -4.17 13.67
CA GLY A 89 9.32 -3.98 12.28
C GLY A 89 8.19 -4.12 11.26
N VAL A 90 7.20 -4.99 11.50
CA VAL A 90 6.00 -5.13 10.64
C VAL A 90 5.25 -3.81 10.56
N LYS A 91 5.00 -3.16 11.71
CA LYS A 91 4.31 -1.86 11.73
C LYS A 91 5.09 -0.80 10.95
N ILE A 92 6.41 -0.74 11.14
CA ILE A 92 7.28 0.22 10.44
C ILE A 92 7.23 -0.02 8.93
N ARG A 93 7.35 -1.26 8.47
CA ARG A 93 7.24 -1.60 7.03
C ARG A 93 5.88 -1.23 6.46
N MET A 94 4.77 -1.50 7.16
CA MET A 94 3.43 -1.10 6.72
C MET A 94 3.30 0.43 6.56
N LEU A 95 3.90 1.21 7.47
CA LEU A 95 3.93 2.67 7.36
C LEU A 95 4.79 3.12 6.15
N MET A 96 5.97 2.53 5.95
CA MET A 96 6.82 2.80 4.78
C MET A 96 6.10 2.48 3.46
N TYR A 97 5.37 1.37 3.40
CA TYR A 97 4.60 0.97 2.23
C TYR A 97 3.36 1.85 2.01
N THR A 98 2.79 2.41 3.08
CA THR A 98 1.75 3.44 2.98
C THR A 98 2.31 4.72 2.35
N VAL A 99 3.47 5.18 2.82
CA VAL A 99 4.20 6.32 2.22
C VAL A 99 4.47 6.06 0.73
N TYR A 100 5.00 4.89 0.37
CA TYR A 100 5.28 4.51 -1.01
C TYR A 100 4.04 4.56 -1.91
N ARG A 101 2.94 3.90 -1.50
CA ARG A 101 1.70 3.86 -2.28
C ARG A 101 1.06 5.23 -2.42
N SER A 102 1.07 6.06 -1.37
CA SER A 102 0.58 7.43 -1.45
C SER A 102 1.38 8.27 -2.43
N ILE A 103 2.72 8.14 -2.44
CA ILE A 103 3.58 8.85 -3.40
C ILE A 103 3.23 8.44 -4.84
N ILE A 104 3.15 7.14 -5.11
CA ILE A 104 2.77 6.64 -6.45
C ILE A 104 1.42 7.20 -6.87
N THR A 105 0.45 7.19 -5.97
CA THR A 105 -0.92 7.65 -6.25
C THR A 105 -0.95 9.15 -6.55
N ILE A 106 -0.27 9.98 -5.75
CA ILE A 106 -0.18 11.43 -5.97
C ILE A 106 0.53 11.75 -7.29
N VAL A 107 1.65 11.07 -7.57
CA VAL A 107 2.42 11.28 -8.80
C VAL A 107 1.62 10.83 -10.02
N ALA A 108 0.96 9.67 -9.95
CA ALA A 108 0.13 9.16 -11.03
C ALA A 108 -1.04 10.12 -11.31
N HIS A 109 -1.71 10.63 -10.28
CA HIS A 109 -2.78 11.61 -10.43
C HIS A 109 -2.29 12.91 -11.09
N HIS A 110 -1.13 13.42 -10.68
CA HIS A 110 -0.53 14.62 -11.27
C HIS A 110 -0.28 14.50 -12.78
N TYR A 111 0.23 13.34 -13.24
CA TYR A 111 0.51 13.12 -14.67
C TYR A 111 -0.69 12.56 -15.46
N ARG A 112 -1.71 12.03 -14.78
CA ARG A 112 -2.92 11.45 -15.39
C ARG A 112 -4.19 11.92 -14.62
N PRO A 113 -4.60 13.18 -14.82
CA PRO A 113 -5.64 13.84 -14.01
C PRO A 113 -7.09 13.33 -14.22
N ASN A 114 -7.30 12.22 -14.92
CA ASN A 114 -8.63 11.63 -15.15
C ASN A 114 -9.03 10.56 -14.12
N THR A 115 -8.35 10.52 -12.99
CA THR A 115 -8.61 9.53 -11.95
C THR A 115 -9.56 10.13 -10.90
N THR A 116 -10.64 9.41 -10.56
CA THR A 116 -11.60 9.73 -9.48
C THR A 116 -10.99 9.60 -8.08
N ILE A 117 -9.68 9.77 -7.97
CA ILE A 117 -8.91 9.59 -6.75
C ILE A 117 -9.16 10.79 -5.83
N ASP A 118 -9.48 10.49 -4.58
CA ASP A 118 -9.49 11.49 -3.52
C ASP A 118 -8.05 11.84 -3.12
N GLU A 119 -7.47 12.83 -3.79
CA GLU A 119 -6.10 13.27 -3.53
C GLU A 119 -5.90 13.74 -2.08
N LEU A 120 -6.93 14.32 -1.46
CA LEU A 120 -6.86 14.81 -0.09
C LEU A 120 -6.67 13.64 0.89
N GLU A 121 -7.46 12.58 0.73
CA GLU A 121 -7.34 11.38 1.57
C GLU A 121 -5.99 10.67 1.40
N VAL A 122 -5.48 10.61 0.16
CA VAL A 122 -4.15 10.03 -0.10
C VAL A 122 -3.04 10.85 0.57
N ARG A 123 -3.17 12.18 0.57
CA ARG A 123 -2.23 13.09 1.27
C ARG A 123 -2.35 12.98 2.78
N HIS A 124 -3.56 12.83 3.32
CA HIS A 124 -3.77 12.55 4.74
C HIS A 124 -3.08 11.25 5.16
N ALA A 125 -3.23 10.18 4.37
CA ALA A 125 -2.54 8.91 4.63
C ALA A 125 -1.01 9.06 4.60
N LEU A 126 -0.47 9.82 3.64
CA LEU A 126 0.96 10.10 3.54
C LEU A 126 1.49 10.81 4.80
N VAL A 127 0.84 11.91 5.19
CA VAL A 127 1.25 12.71 6.35
C VAL A 127 1.07 11.93 7.64
N GLY A 128 -0.04 11.19 7.79
CA GLY A 128 -0.29 10.31 8.93
C GLY A 128 0.81 9.27 9.10
N ALA A 129 1.19 8.57 8.02
CA ALA A 129 2.24 7.57 8.07
C ALA A 129 3.61 8.17 8.40
N LEU A 130 3.96 9.34 7.85
CA LEU A 130 5.20 10.04 8.18
C LEU A 130 5.24 10.49 9.65
N ASN A 131 4.12 10.99 10.18
CA ASN A 131 4.02 11.40 11.58
C ASN A 131 4.11 10.22 12.55
N GLU A 132 3.65 9.03 12.15
CA GLU A 132 3.88 7.81 12.94
C GLU A 132 5.33 7.35 12.87
N LEU A 133 5.95 7.34 11.69
CA LEU A 133 7.37 7.01 11.52
C LEU A 133 8.29 7.97 12.29
N ALA A 134 7.90 9.23 12.43
CA ALA A 134 8.64 10.23 13.21
C ALA A 134 8.59 9.97 14.71
N ARG A 135 7.50 9.35 15.21
CA ARG A 135 7.30 9.01 16.62
C ARG A 135 7.97 7.68 17.03
N MET A 136 8.44 6.91 16.05
CA MET A 136 9.20 5.67 16.24
C MET A 136 10.69 5.91 16.09
#